data_AF-A0A7X8E9D1-F1
#
_entry.id   AF-A0A7X8E9D1-F1
#
_cell.length_a   1.000
_cell.length_b   1.000
_cell.length_c   1.000
_cell.angle_alpha   90.00
_cell.angle_beta   90.00
_cell.angle_gamma   90.00
#
_symmetry.space_group_name_H-M   'P 1'
#
loop_
_entity.id
_entity.type
_entity.pdbx_description
1 polymer ?
#
loop_
_entity_poly.entity_id
_entity_poly.type
_entity_poly.pdbx_seq_one_letter_code
_entity_poly.pdbx_strand_id
1 'polypeptide(L)'
;MRKRFSCTFLLAFILVLMFSLPAFGNEILLSINGEEMDAKGVLDASGVTMVPVEAFHMVPGVTAEYIPGGELKISGNGSLFSLKIGDNKAILNDSPVSLPVDVL
;
A
#
# COMPACT_ATOMS: atom_id res chain seq x y z
N MET A 1 -53.34 -0.43 -16.37
CA MET A 1 -52.55 -0.59 -15.12
C MET A 1 -51.42 -1.62 -15.24
N ARG A 2 -51.62 -2.81 -15.85
CA ARG A 2 -50.59 -3.86 -16.05
C ARG A 2 -49.24 -3.41 -16.63
N LYS A 3 -49.24 -2.53 -17.65
CA LYS A 3 -48.00 -2.01 -18.28
C LYS A 3 -47.16 -1.12 -17.35
N ARG A 4 -47.82 -0.34 -16.48
CA ARG A 4 -47.13 0.53 -15.50
C ARG A 4 -46.46 -0.30 -14.42
N PHE A 5 -47.14 -1.34 -13.95
CA PHE A 5 -46.60 -2.28 -12.96
C PHE A 5 -45.34 -2.99 -13.45
N SER A 6 -45.33 -3.40 -14.72
CA SER A 6 -44.16 -4.02 -15.36
C SER A 6 -42.97 -3.05 -15.48
N CYS A 7 -43.22 -1.79 -15.81
CA CYS A 7 -42.16 -0.77 -15.86
C CYS A 7 -41.59 -0.47 -14.46
N THR A 8 -42.44 -0.37 -13.43
CA THR A 8 -41.98 -0.13 -12.06
C THR A 8 -41.16 -1.30 -11.52
N PHE A 9 -41.58 -2.54 -11.82
CA PHE A 9 -40.85 -3.72 -11.41
C PHE A 9 -39.50 -3.86 -12.12
N LEU A 10 -39.46 -3.56 -13.42
CA LEU A 10 -38.22 -3.53 -14.20
C LEU A 10 -37.26 -2.46 -13.68
N LEU A 11 -37.75 -1.27 -13.37
CA LEU A 11 -36.94 -0.18 -12.82
C LEU A 11 -36.38 -0.52 -11.43
N ALA A 12 -37.19 -1.10 -10.56
CA ALA A 12 -36.75 -1.56 -9.25
C ALA A 12 -35.69 -2.66 -9.36
N PHE A 13 -35.85 -3.59 -10.31
CA PHE A 13 -34.86 -4.64 -10.57
C PHE A 13 -33.52 -4.09 -11.05
N ILE A 14 -33.54 -3.11 -11.97
CA ILE A 14 -32.33 -2.43 -12.45
C ILE A 14 -31.62 -1.67 -11.31
N LEU A 15 -32.38 -1.00 -10.44
CA LEU A 15 -31.84 -0.32 -9.27
C LEU A 15 -31.12 -1.29 -8.32
N VAL A 16 -31.71 -2.47 -8.05
CA VAL A 16 -31.07 -3.50 -7.21
C VAL A 16 -29.76 -3.99 -7.84
N LEU A 17 -29.72 -4.16 -9.16
CA LEU A 17 -28.48 -4.56 -9.85
C LEU A 17 -27.37 -3.52 -9.75
N MET A 18 -27.71 -2.22 -9.77
CA MET A 18 -26.71 -1.14 -9.59
C MET A 18 -26.06 -1.16 -8.21
N PHE A 19 -26.79 -1.55 -7.16
CA PHE A 19 -26.23 -1.71 -5.81
C PHE A 19 -25.37 -2.96 -5.63
N SER A 20 -25.46 -3.93 -6.55
CA SER A 20 -24.63 -5.14 -6.54
C SER A 20 -23.31 -5.01 -7.31
N LEU A 21 -23.05 -3.85 -7.93
CA LEU A 21 -21.75 -3.63 -8.56
C LEU A 21 -20.68 -3.65 -7.47
N PRO A 22 -19.64 -4.48 -7.59
CA PRO A 22 -18.53 -4.44 -6.66
C PRO A 22 -17.97 -3.02 -6.68
N ALA A 23 -17.85 -2.40 -5.51
CA ALA A 23 -17.12 -1.16 -5.38
C ALA A 23 -15.70 -1.44 -5.90
N PHE A 24 -15.38 -0.90 -7.08
CA PHE A 24 -14.00 -0.86 -7.54
C PHE A 24 -13.27 0.01 -6.52
N GLY A 25 -12.58 -0.63 -5.57
CA GLY A 25 -11.71 0.06 -4.64
C GLY A 25 -10.68 0.80 -5.46
N ASN A 26 -10.44 2.07 -5.13
CA ASN A 26 -9.38 2.84 -5.77
C ASN A 26 -8.07 2.06 -5.62
N GLU A 27 -7.52 1.59 -6.73
CA GLU A 27 -6.17 1.04 -6.76
C GLU A 27 -5.20 2.20 -6.52
N ILE A 28 -4.46 2.15 -5.40
CA ILE A 28 -3.45 3.14 -5.09
C ILE A 28 -2.22 2.79 -5.91
N LEU A 29 -2.04 3.48 -7.04
CA LEU A 29 -0.82 3.40 -7.84
C LEU A 29 0.29 4.17 -7.12
N LEU A 30 1.38 3.48 -6.78
CA LEU A 30 2.58 4.12 -6.23
C LEU A 30 3.44 4.58 -7.38
N SER A 31 3.89 5.83 -7.37
CA SER A 31 4.94 6.28 -8.30
C SER A 31 6.23 6.51 -7.53
N ILE A 32 7.30 5.81 -7.92
CA ILE A 32 8.65 6.01 -7.37
C ILE A 32 9.53 6.51 -8.52
N ASN A 33 10.14 7.68 -8.36
CA ASN A 33 10.96 8.33 -9.39
C ASN A 33 10.26 8.51 -10.76
N GLY A 34 8.93 8.60 -10.79
CA GLY A 34 8.15 8.76 -12.01
C GLY A 34 7.76 7.46 -12.71
N GLU A 35 8.16 6.31 -12.19
CA GLU A 35 7.67 5.01 -12.65
C GLU A 35 6.47 4.58 -11.80
N GLU A 36 5.37 4.24 -12.47
CA GLU A 36 4.19 3.65 -11.82
C GLU A 36 4.47 2.20 -11.43
N MET A 37 4.20 1.87 -10.17
CA MET A 37 4.36 0.54 -9.61
C MET A 37 3.00 -0.02 -9.21
N ASP A 38 2.73 -1.24 -9.65
CA ASP A 38 1.61 -2.07 -9.19
C ASP A 38 1.92 -2.53 -7.76
N ALA A 39 1.68 -1.65 -6.80
CA ALA A 39 1.99 -1.89 -5.41
C ALA A 39 0.83 -2.60 -4.72
N LYS A 40 0.69 -3.89 -5.03
CA LYS A 40 -0.22 -4.78 -4.30
C LYS A 40 0.14 -4.79 -2.83
N GLY A 41 -0.84 -4.51 -1.97
CA GLY A 41 -0.66 -4.52 -0.52
C GLY A 41 -0.28 -3.17 0.09
N VAL A 42 -0.34 -2.08 -0.66
CA VAL A 42 -0.35 -0.73 -0.07
C VAL A 42 -1.61 -0.55 0.76
N LEU A 43 -1.43 -0.21 2.03
CA LEU A 43 -2.51 0.02 2.97
C LEU A 43 -2.45 1.47 3.42
N ASP A 44 -3.59 2.16 3.39
CA ASP A 44 -3.74 3.41 4.14
C ASP A 44 -4.23 3.06 5.55
N ALA A 45 -3.39 3.32 6.55
CA ALA A 45 -3.72 3.15 7.94
C ALA A 45 -3.62 4.51 8.64
N SER A 46 -4.77 5.10 8.98
CA SER A 46 -4.85 6.35 9.74
C SER A 46 -4.17 7.56 9.07
N GLY A 47 -4.22 7.65 7.74
CA GLY A 47 -3.61 8.75 6.98
C GLY A 47 -2.11 8.59 6.73
N VAL A 48 -1.58 7.40 7.02
CA VAL A 48 -0.22 6.99 6.68
C VAL A 48 -0.31 5.84 5.69
N THR A 49 0.24 6.07 4.49
CA THR A 49 0.37 5.04 3.47
C THR A 49 1.52 4.11 3.85
N MET A 50 1.19 2.88 4.21
CA MET A 50 2.14 1.80 4.46
C MET A 50 2.43 1.06 3.17
N VAL A 51 3.71 0.92 2.84
CA VAL A 51 4.18 0.19 1.66
C VAL A 51 4.81 -1.13 2.14
N PRO A 52 4.42 -2.28 1.57
CA PRO A 52 5.03 -3.55 1.93
C PRO A 52 6.52 -3.53 1.59
N VAL A 53 7.36 -4.08 2.47
CA VAL A 53 8.81 -4.09 2.30
C VAL A 53 9.22 -4.84 1.03
N GLU A 54 8.43 -5.83 0.64
CA GLU A 54 8.63 -6.62 -0.58
C GLU A 54 8.55 -5.75 -1.85
N ALA A 55 7.86 -4.61 -1.81
CA ALA A 55 7.80 -3.67 -2.92
C ALA A 55 9.17 -3.03 -3.22
N PHE A 56 10.10 -2.98 -2.26
CA PHE A 56 11.44 -2.44 -2.50
C PHE A 56 12.24 -3.27 -3.51
N HIS A 57 11.92 -4.55 -3.73
CA HIS A 57 12.54 -5.35 -4.79
C HIS A 57 12.22 -4.85 -6.21
N MET A 58 11.15 -4.05 -6.36
CA MET A 58 10.80 -3.44 -7.64
C MET A 58 11.65 -2.21 -7.96
N VAL A 59 12.34 -1.64 -6.97
CA VAL A 59 13.20 -0.46 -7.17
C VAL A 59 14.59 -0.94 -7.66
N PRO A 60 15.01 -0.57 -8.88
CA PRO A 60 16.31 -1.01 -9.41
C PRO A 60 17.46 -0.57 -8.50
N GLY A 61 18.33 -1.53 -8.15
CA GLY A 61 19.50 -1.26 -7.31
C GLY A 61 19.21 -1.12 -5.82
N VAL A 62 17.99 -1.46 -5.38
CA VAL A 62 17.63 -1.55 -3.95
C VAL A 62 17.35 -3.02 -3.58
N THR A 63 17.90 -3.44 -2.44
CA THR A 63 17.70 -4.75 -1.84
C THR A 63 17.19 -4.56 -0.42
N ALA A 64 16.07 -5.20 -0.09
CA ALA A 64 15.54 -5.26 1.27
C ALA A 64 15.64 -6.70 1.80
N GLU A 65 16.14 -6.86 3.03
CA GLU A 65 16.32 -8.15 3.68
C GLU A 65 15.85 -8.08 5.14
N TYR A 66 15.06 -9.08 5.54
CA TYR A 66 14.73 -9.31 6.94
C TYR A 66 15.76 -10.24 7.59
N ILE A 67 16.40 -9.74 8.64
CA ILE A 67 17.37 -10.51 9.42
C ILE A 67 16.66 -11.15 10.62
N PRO A 68 16.91 -12.45 10.88
CA PRO A 68 16.41 -13.11 12.09
C PRO A 68 16.80 -12.33 13.35
N GLY A 69 15.80 -11.86 14.10
CA GLY A 69 16.00 -10.93 15.21
C GLY A 69 15.19 -9.62 15.10
N GLY A 70 14.42 -9.46 14.02
CA GLY A 70 13.52 -8.32 13.83
C GLY A 70 14.23 -7.08 13.29
N GLU A 71 15.31 -7.26 12.56
CA GLU A 71 16.03 -6.17 11.88
C GLU A 71 15.70 -6.22 10.38
N LEU A 72 15.37 -5.07 9.83
CA LEU A 72 15.18 -4.82 8.41
C LEU A 72 16.40 -4.06 7.89
N LYS A 73 17.08 -4.61 6.88
CA LYS A 73 18.15 -3.90 6.16
C LYS A 73 17.71 -3.59 4.75
N ILE A 74 17.86 -2.34 4.35
CA ILE A 74 17.65 -1.86 3.00
C ILE A 74 18.98 -1.29 2.51
N SER A 75 19.51 -1.83 1.42
CA SER A 75 20.73 -1.34 0.78
C SER A 75 20.44 -0.93 -0.65
N GLY A 76 20.99 0.19 -1.09
CA GLY A 76 20.84 0.61 -2.47
C GLY A 76 21.53 1.93 -2.77
N ASN A 77 22.01 2.08 -4.01
CA ASN A 77 22.70 3.28 -4.48
C ASN A 77 23.83 3.78 -3.55
N GLY A 78 24.59 2.85 -2.96
CA GLY A 78 25.69 3.15 -2.04
C GLY A 78 25.26 3.56 -0.62
N SER A 79 23.97 3.50 -0.30
CA SER A 79 23.46 3.74 1.04
C SER A 79 23.01 2.44 1.71
N LEU A 80 23.18 2.37 3.03
CA LEU A 80 22.71 1.31 3.89
C LEU A 80 21.78 1.90 4.95
N PHE A 81 20.56 1.39 4.99
CA PHE A 81 19.56 1.70 6.00
C PHE A 81 19.29 0.42 6.81
N SER A 82 19.40 0.50 8.13
CA SER A 82 19.01 -0.56 9.05
C SER A 82 17.97 -0.03 10.04
N LEU A 83 16.93 -0.82 10.27
CA LEU A 83 15.87 -0.53 11.22
C LEU A 83 15.57 -1.79 12.02
N LYS A 84 15.42 -1.65 13.34
CA LYS A 84 14.81 -2.69 14.16
C LYS A 84 13.32 -2.45 14.26
N ILE A 85 12.51 -3.46 13.97
CA ILE A 85 11.05 -3.40 14.09
C ILE A 85 10.71 -3.07 15.56
N GLY A 86 9.84 -2.08 15.78
CA GLY A 86 9.51 -1.59 17.12
C GLY A 86 10.31 -0.35 17.57
N ASP A 87 11.41 -0.02 16.90
CA ASP A 87 12.24 1.14 17.27
C ASP A 87 11.84 2.40 16.48
N ASN A 88 11.84 3.54 17.16
CA ASN A 88 11.67 4.87 16.56
C ASN A 88 13.02 5.46 16.06
N LYS A 89 14.03 4.60 15.87
CA LYS A 89 15.34 4.98 15.37
C LYS A 89 15.81 3.98 14.35
N ALA A 90 16.30 4.50 13.24
CA ALA A 90 16.99 3.75 12.21
C ALA A 90 18.46 4.19 12.14
N ILE A 91 19.30 3.42 11.46
CA ILE A 91 20.68 3.75 11.14
C ILE A 91 20.76 3.93 9.62
N LEU A 92 21.14 5.12 9.16
CA LEU A 92 21.42 5.42 7.76
C LEU A 92 22.91 5.74 7.62
N ASN A 93 23.66 4.93 6.87
CA ASN A 93 25.11 5.10 6.66
C ASN A 93 25.86 5.37 7.98
N ASP A 94 25.65 4.49 8.96
CA ASP A 94 26.22 4.55 10.31
C ASP A 94 25.74 5.71 11.19
N SER A 95 24.81 6.55 10.71
CA SER A 95 24.24 7.66 11.46
C SER A 95 22.81 7.36 11.92
N PRO A 96 22.47 7.58 13.21
CA PRO A 96 21.11 7.38 13.67
C PRO A 96 20.17 8.45 13.12
N VAL A 97 19.01 8.01 12.61
CA VAL A 97 17.93 8.86 12.09
C VAL A 97 16.65 8.52 12.86
N SER A 98 15.91 9.55 13.28
CA SER A 98 14.62 9.35 13.95
C SER A 98 13.52 9.13 12.90
N LEU A 99 12.64 8.18 13.16
CA LEU A 99 11.54 7.91 12.24
C LEU A 99 10.35 8.84 12.55
N PRO A 100 9.59 9.26 11.51
CA PRO A 100 8.43 10.12 11.72
C PRO A 100 7.22 9.37 12.30
N VAL A 101 7.26 8.03 12.33
CA VAL A 101 6.15 7.17 12.74
C VAL A 101 6.68 6.12 13.71
N ASP A 102 5.96 5.93 14.82
CA ASP A 102 6.21 4.81 15.73
C ASP A 102 5.94 3.50 14.97
N VAL A 103 6.99 2.69 14.78
CA VAL A 103 6.90 1.40 14.10
C VAL A 103 6.24 0.42 15.08
N LEU A 104 4.92 0.31 15.05
CA LEU A 104 4.12 -0.60 15.88
C LEU A 104 4.38 -2.08 15.57
#